data_AF-A0A830FWG6-F1
#
_entry.id   AF-A0A830FWG6-F1
#
_cell.length_a   1.000
_cell.length_b   1.000
_cell.length_c   1.000
_cell.angle_alpha   90.00
_cell.angle_beta   90.00
_cell.angle_gamma   90.00
#
_symmetry.space_group_name_H-M   'P 1'
#
loop_
_entity.id
_entity.type
_entity.pdbx_description
1 polymer ?
#
loop_
_entity_poly.entity_id
_entity_poly.type
_entity_poly.pdbx_seq_one_letter_code
_entity_poly.pdbx_strand_id
1 'polypeptide(L)' 'MAGTGGDDATDDGEWRFGVDEVGEDGAVAQEPESPPVEPGSPSAENVAFFVVGVALAVGTFALLLL' A
#
# COMPACT_ATOMS: atom_id res chain seq x y z
N MET A 1 30.84 -4.35 -33.45
CA MET A 1 31.48 -5.04 -32.32
C MET A 1 31.64 -4.03 -31.20
N ALA A 2 30.86 -4.19 -30.14
CA ALA A 2 31.05 -3.70 -28.77
C ALA A 2 29.67 -3.66 -28.11
N GLY A 3 29.27 -4.79 -27.52
CA GLY A 3 28.38 -4.77 -26.37
C GLY A 3 29.25 -4.65 -25.12
N THR A 4 28.86 -3.77 -24.22
CA THR A 4 29.23 -3.73 -22.78
C THR A 4 28.10 -2.93 -22.15
N GLY A 5 27.19 -3.52 -21.39
CA GLY A 5 27.48 -4.22 -20.14
C GLY A 5 26.91 -3.33 -19.04
N GLY A 6 25.65 -3.59 -18.71
CA GLY A 6 24.88 -2.97 -17.65
C GLY A 6 23.74 -3.91 -17.30
N ASP A 7 24.11 -5.18 -17.07
CA ASP A 7 23.26 -6.17 -16.42
C ASP A 7 23.09 -5.78 -14.94
N ASP A 8 21.98 -6.22 -14.36
CA ASP A 8 21.53 -6.06 -12.96
C ASP A 8 20.70 -4.81 -12.64
N ALA A 9 19.70 -4.48 -13.47
CA ALA A 9 18.40 -4.13 -12.89
C ALA A 9 17.77 -5.47 -12.53
N THR A 10 17.72 -5.78 -11.23
CA THR A 10 17.15 -7.02 -10.73
C THR A 10 15.79 -7.24 -11.39
N ASP A 11 15.62 -8.44 -11.93
CA ASP A 11 14.32 -9.00 -12.24
C ASP A 11 13.54 -9.11 -10.93
N ASP A 12 12.94 -7.99 -10.50
CA ASP A 12 11.96 -7.94 -9.43
C ASP A 12 10.67 -8.56 -9.97
N GLY A 13 10.72 -9.78 -10.51
CA GLY A 13 9.72 -10.41 -11.39
C GLY A 13 8.32 -10.60 -10.80
N GLU A 14 8.05 -10.02 -9.62
CA GLU A 14 6.79 -10.00 -8.91
C GLU A 14 6.14 -8.60 -8.90
N TRP A 15 6.90 -7.52 -9.03
CA TRP A 15 6.41 -6.14 -8.86
C TRP A 15 6.38 -5.37 -10.17
N ARG A 16 5.35 -4.53 -10.33
CA ARG A 16 5.14 -3.73 -11.53
C ARG A 16 6.19 -2.62 -11.72
N PHE A 17 6.82 -2.16 -10.63
CA PHE A 17 7.77 -1.05 -10.63
C PHE A 17 8.98 -1.38 -9.75
N GLY A 18 10.18 -1.10 -10.24
CA GLY A 18 11.42 -1.18 -9.45
C GLY A 18 11.56 0.01 -8.50
N VAL A 19 12.33 -0.15 -7.41
CA VAL A 19 12.54 0.94 -6.44
C VAL A 19 13.20 2.16 -7.08
N ASP A 20 14.10 1.94 -8.05
CA ASP A 20 14.78 3.02 -8.77
C ASP A 20 13.86 3.77 -9.75
N GLU A 21 12.68 3.21 -10.05
CA GLU A 21 11.69 3.80 -10.95
C GLU A 21 10.70 4.74 -10.23
N VAL A 22 10.69 4.70 -8.88
CA VAL A 22 9.77 5.44 -8.01
C VAL A 22 10.54 6.57 -7.30
N GLY A 23 10.08 7.81 -7.47
CA GLY A 23 10.64 8.99 -6.79
C GLY A 23 10.38 8.99 -5.28
N GLU A 24 11.02 9.91 -4.54
CA GLU A 24 10.87 10.04 -3.08
C GLU A 24 9.42 10.28 -2.61
N ASP A 25 8.58 10.80 -3.50
CA ASP A 25 7.15 11.05 -3.30
C ASP A 25 6.26 9.86 -3.71
N GLY A 26 6.84 8.73 -4.13
CA GLY A 26 6.09 7.58 -4.63
C GLY A 26 5.59 7.76 -6.07
N ALA A 27 5.99 8.83 -6.75
CA ALA A 27 5.60 9.08 -8.13
C ALA A 27 6.55 8.38 -9.11
N VAL A 28 6.00 7.81 -10.17
CA VAL A 28 6.77 7.31 -11.31
C VAL A 28 6.85 8.40 -12.39
N ALA A 29 7.92 8.41 -13.20
CA ALA A 29 8.15 9.45 -14.20
C ALA A 29 7.04 9.54 -15.28
N GLN A 30 6.28 8.47 -15.46
CA GLN A 30 5.11 8.42 -16.35
C GLN A 30 3.86 8.40 -15.49
N GLU A 31 3.00 9.41 -15.64
CA GLU A 31 1.70 9.41 -14.97
C GLU A 31 0.93 8.11 -15.34
N PRO A 32 0.31 7.40 -14.38
CA PRO A 32 -0.45 6.20 -14.72
C PRO A 32 -1.58 6.54 -15.69
N GLU A 33 -1.85 5.66 -16.65
CA GLU A 33 -2.94 5.88 -17.63
C GLU A 33 -4.34 5.96 -16.98
N SER A 34 -4.47 5.49 -15.73
CA SER A 34 -5.71 5.53 -14.96
C SER A 34 -5.53 6.39 -13.71
N PRO A 35 -6.52 7.23 -13.37
CA PRO A 35 -6.47 8.04 -12.16
C PRO A 35 -6.38 7.15 -10.91
N PRO A 36 -5.81 7.65 -9.81
CA PRO A 36 -5.85 6.97 -8.52
C PRO A 36 -7.28 6.58 -8.13
N VAL A 37 -7.41 5.42 -7.48
CA VAL A 37 -8.70 4.98 -6.97
C VAL A 37 -9.09 5.86 -5.78
N GLU A 38 -10.19 6.59 -5.92
CA GLU A 38 -10.73 7.39 -4.83
C GLU A 38 -11.31 6.49 -3.73
N PRO A 39 -11.03 6.79 -2.45
CA PRO A 39 -11.67 6.09 -1.35
C PRO A 39 -13.19 6.23 -1.41
N GLY A 40 -13.88 5.09 -1.41
CA GLY A 40 -15.34 5.05 -1.28
C GLY A 40 -15.80 5.33 0.16
N SER A 41 -17.09 5.58 0.32
CA SER A 41 -17.71 5.53 1.65
C SER A 41 -17.83 4.07 2.12
N PRO A 42 -17.52 3.76 3.40
CA PRO A 42 -17.64 2.40 3.91
C PRO A 42 -19.11 1.96 3.93
N SER A 43 -19.36 0.69 3.69
CA SER A 43 -20.70 0.12 3.90
C SER A 43 -21.04 0.08 5.39
N ALA A 44 -22.33 -0.04 5.71
CA ALA A 44 -22.78 -0.19 7.10
C ALA A 44 -22.15 -1.41 7.80
N GLU A 45 -21.91 -2.49 7.06
CA GLU A 45 -21.26 -3.71 7.58
C GLU A 45 -19.80 -3.45 7.95
N ASN A 46 -19.05 -2.74 7.10
CA ASN A 46 -17.66 -2.37 7.41
C ASN A 46 -17.57 -1.48 8.66
N VAL A 47 -18.50 -0.53 8.80
CA VAL A 47 -18.58 0.33 10.00
C VAL A 47 -18.89 -0.51 11.24
N ALA A 48 -19.80 -1.48 11.15
CA ALA A 48 -20.12 -2.36 12.27
C ALA A 48 -18.88 -3.15 12.74
N PHE A 49 -18.12 -3.75 11.82
CA PHE A 49 -16.89 -4.47 12.18
C PHE A 49 -15.83 -3.56 12.79
N PHE A 50 -15.66 -2.34 12.26
CA PHE A 50 -14.76 -1.36 12.85
C PHE A 50 -15.14 -1.04 14.30
N VAL A 51 -16.42 -0.75 14.56
CA VAL A 51 -16.92 -0.45 15.91
C VAL A 51 -16.73 -1.63 16.86
N VAL A 52 -16.99 -2.86 16.41
CA VAL A 52 -16.75 -4.07 17.19
C VAL A 52 -15.27 -4.19 17.57
N GLY A 53 -14.35 -3.95 16.62
CA GLY A 53 -12.92 -3.96 16.89
C GLY A 53 -12.51 -2.92 17.93
N VAL A 54 -13.03 -1.70 17.82
CA VAL A 54 -12.80 -0.63 18.82
C VAL A 54 -13.33 -1.04 20.19
N ALA A 55 -14.56 -1.57 20.26
CA ALA A 55 -15.17 -1.99 21.50
C ALA A 55 -14.37 -3.13 22.17
N LEU A 56 -13.88 -4.09 21.39
CA LEU A 56 -13.02 -5.15 21.89
C LEU A 56 -11.69 -4.59 22.40
N ALA A 57 -11.03 -3.72 21.65
CA ALA A 57 -9.76 -3.12 22.09
C ALA A 57 -9.93 -2.35 23.40
N VAL A 58 -10.89 -1.42 23.46
CA VAL A 58 -11.19 -0.62 24.65
C VAL A 58 -11.61 -1.52 25.81
N GLY A 59 -12.49 -2.51 25.57
CA GLY A 59 -12.95 -3.45 26.59
C GLY A 59 -11.80 -4.30 27.15
N THR A 60 -10.86 -4.71 26.29
CA THR A 60 -9.68 -5.47 26.71
C THR A 60 -8.77 -4.62 27.59
N PHE A 61 -8.49 -3.37 27.19
CA PHE A 61 -7.72 -2.45 28.02
C PHE A 61 -8.40 -2.13 29.35
N ALA A 62 -9.71 -1.89 29.32
CA ALA A 62 -10.49 -1.65 30.54
C ALA A 62 -10.44 -2.86 31.49
N LEU A 63 -10.56 -4.08 30.96
CA LEU A 63 -10.51 -5.31 31.76
C LEU A 63 -9.12 -5.56 32.36
N LEU A 64 -8.05 -5.23 31.64
CA LEU A 64 -6.68 -5.52 32.06
C LEU A 64 -6.04 -4.43 32.92
N LEU A 65 -6.52 -3.19 32.82
CA LEU A 65 -5.90 -2.01 33.44
C LEU A 65 -6.75 -1.36 34.55
N LEU A 66 -7.99 -1.83 34.79
CA LEU A 66 -8.84 -1.43 35.92
C LEU A 66 -8.99 -2.61 36.90
#